data_AF-U5YFU9-F1
#
_entry.id   AF-U5YFU9-F1
#
_cell.length_a   1.000
_cell.length_b   1.000
_cell.length_c   1.000
_cell.angle_alpha   90.00
_cell.angle_beta   90.00
_cell.angle_gamma   90.00
#
_symmetry.space_group_name_H-M   'P 1'
#
loop_
_entity.id
_entity.type
_entity.pdbx_description
1 polymer ?
#
loop_
_entity_poly.entity_id
_entity_poly.type
_entity_poly.pdbx_seq_one_letter_code
_entity_poly.pdbx_strand_id
1 'polypeptide(L)'
;VLAALGAKTDVPVPKVYCMCNDESIIGTPFYVMEFMQGRIFTDPGIRELSPEDRLAVYHAIAKTLASIHRADVDAIGLGNYGRKENYCRRQ
;
A
#
# COMPACT_ATOMS: atom_id res chain seq x y z
N VAL A 1 -5.50 -6.07 4.29
CA VAL A 1 -4.47 -4.99 4.46
C VAL A 1 -4.93 -3.68 3.85
N LEU A 2 -5.10 -3.58 2.53
CA LEU A 2 -5.50 -2.33 1.84
C LEU A 2 -6.73 -1.66 2.48
N ALA A 3 -7.80 -2.44 2.72
CA ALA A 3 -9.00 -1.92 3.37
C ALA A 3 -8.75 -1.35 4.78
N ALA A 4 -7.86 -1.98 5.56
CA ALA A 4 -7.52 -1.52 6.92
C ALA A 4 -6.68 -0.23 6.88
N LEU A 5 -5.71 -0.14 5.97
CA LEU A 5 -4.90 1.06 5.76
C LEU A 5 -5.76 2.23 5.29
N GLY A 6 -6.56 2.05 4.24
CA GLY A 6 -7.36 3.13 3.64
C GLY A 6 -8.50 3.63 4.52
N ALA A 7 -9.03 2.80 5.44
CA ALA A 7 -10.14 3.19 6.31
C ALA A 7 -9.68 3.84 7.63
N LYS A 8 -8.43 3.62 8.07
CA LYS A 8 -7.99 3.97 9.43
C LYS A 8 -6.66 4.73 9.50
N THR A 9 -6.03 5.04 8.36
CA THR A 9 -4.73 5.71 8.31
C THR A 9 -4.66 6.72 7.17
N ASP A 10 -3.62 7.55 7.16
CA ASP A 10 -3.32 8.48 6.06
C ASP A 10 -2.46 7.83 4.96
N VAL A 11 -2.35 6.50 4.91
CA VAL A 11 -1.59 5.82 3.84
C VAL A 11 -2.42 5.88 2.55
N PRO A 12 -1.90 6.49 1.47
CA PRO A 12 -2.63 6.58 0.21
C PRO A 12 -2.71 5.20 -0.46
N VAL A 13 -3.86 4.55 -0.34
CA VAL A 13 -4.19 3.27 -0.99
C VAL A 13 -5.52 3.39 -1.73
N PRO A 14 -5.73 2.62 -2.81
CA PRO A 14 -7.02 2.60 -3.49
C PRO A 14 -8.13 2.10 -2.55
N LYS A 15 -9.33 2.66 -2.72
CA LYS A 15 -10.51 2.16 -2.00
C LYS A 15 -10.80 0.71 -2.38
N VAL A 16 -10.92 -0.17 -1.39
CA VAL A 16 -11.35 -1.56 -1.59
C VAL A 16 -12.88 -1.60 -1.59
N TYR A 17 -13.49 -2.20 -2.61
CA TYR A 17 -14.94 -2.34 -2.73
C TYR A 17 -15.45 -3.67 -2.17
N CYS A 18 -14.80 -4.78 -2.52
CA CYS A 18 -15.17 -6.10 -2.01
C CYS A 18 -14.02 -7.10 -2.10
N MET A 19 -14.11 -8.15 -1.28
CA MET A 19 -13.33 -9.39 -1.38
C MET A 19 -14.34 -10.53 -1.59
N CYS A 20 -14.12 -11.34 -2.62
CA CYS A 20 -14.92 -12.53 -2.91
C CYS A 20 -14.03 -13.77 -2.78
N ASN A 21 -14.34 -14.61 -1.80
CA ASN A 21 -13.68 -15.91 -1.62
C ASN A 21 -14.47 -17.07 -2.23
N ASP A 22 -15.60 -16.77 -2.88
CA ASP A 22 -16.43 -17.78 -3.53
C ASP A 22 -15.87 -18.08 -4.93
N GLU A 23 -15.15 -19.18 -5.03
CA GLU A 23 -14.53 -19.64 -6.28
C GLU A 23 -15.57 -20.01 -7.34
N SER A 24 -16.84 -20.23 -6.98
CA SER A 24 -17.90 -20.54 -7.96
C SER A 24 -18.22 -19.37 -8.90
N ILE A 25 -17.83 -18.14 -8.53
CA ILE A 25 -18.18 -16.92 -9.29
C ILE A 25 -17.32 -16.75 -10.55
N ILE A 26 -15.99 -16.89 -10.44
CA ILE A 26 -15.05 -16.78 -11.58
C ILE A 26 -13.93 -17.83 -11.58
N GLY A 27 -14.06 -18.89 -10.77
CA GLY A 27 -13.09 -19.98 -10.69
C GLY A 27 -11.89 -19.73 -9.75
N THR A 28 -11.83 -18.59 -9.06
CA THR A 28 -10.75 -18.26 -8.10
C THR A 28 -11.18 -17.11 -7.18
N PRO A 29 -10.62 -16.98 -5.96
CA PRO A 29 -10.85 -15.82 -5.11
C PRO A 29 -10.34 -14.53 -5.75
N PHE A 30 -11.08 -13.43 -5.58
CA PHE A 30 -10.72 -12.14 -6.15
C PHE A 30 -11.16 -10.97 -5.26
N TYR A 31 -10.69 -9.78 -5.56
CA TYR A 31 -11.15 -8.55 -4.92
C TYR A 31 -11.29 -7.42 -5.96
N VAL A 32 -12.11 -6.44 -5.65
CA VAL A 32 -12.34 -5.26 -6.49
C VAL A 32 -11.92 -4.01 -5.72
N MET A 33 -11.20 -3.12 -6.39
CA MET A 33 -10.72 -1.86 -5.82
C MET A 33 -10.85 -0.71 -6.83
N GLU A 34 -10.66 0.51 -6.34
CA GLU A 34 -10.61 1.73 -7.12
C GLU A 34 -9.55 1.68 -8.22
N PHE A 35 -9.93 2.11 -9.42
CA PHE A 35 -9.00 2.33 -10.50
C PHE A 35 -8.31 3.68 -10.30
N MET A 36 -7.00 3.64 -10.05
CA MET A 36 -6.18 4.84 -9.88
C MET A 36 -5.61 5.28 -11.23
N GLN A 37 -6.17 6.33 -11.81
CA GLN A 37 -5.55 6.96 -12.97
C GLN A 37 -4.29 7.72 -12.53
N GLY A 38 -3.13 7.33 -13.04
CA GLY A 38 -1.87 7.91 -12.62
C GLY A 38 -0.69 7.42 -13.43
N ARG A 39 0.52 7.68 -12.92
CA ARG A 39 1.79 7.31 -13.54
C ARG A 39 2.51 6.29 -12.68
N ILE A 40 3.16 5.34 -13.34
CA ILE A 40 4.06 4.37 -12.69
C ILE A 40 5.47 4.68 -13.16
N PHE A 41 6.32 5.12 -12.23
CA PHE A 41 7.73 5.33 -12.50
C PHE A 41 8.50 4.03 -12.25
N THR A 42 8.99 3.38 -13.31
CA THR A 42 9.77 2.14 -13.21
C THR A 42 11.27 2.41 -13.10
N ASP A 43 11.76 3.52 -13.64
CA ASP A 43 13.13 3.98 -13.44
C ASP A 43 13.24 4.69 -12.07
N PRO A 44 14.02 4.18 -11.10
CA PRO A 44 14.21 4.86 -9.84
C PRO A 44 14.86 6.24 -10.02
N GLY A 45 15.60 6.47 -11.11
CA GLY A 45 16.15 7.78 -11.42
C GLY A 45 15.10 8.86 -11.74
N ILE A 46 13.86 8.46 -12.06
CA ILE A 46 12.72 9.30 -12.47
C ILE A 46 13.19 10.37 -13.46
N ARG A 47 13.96 9.96 -14.48
CA ARG A 47 14.65 10.89 -15.39
C ARG A 47 13.71 11.63 -16.34
N GLU A 48 12.48 11.16 -16.47
CA GLU A 48 11.41 11.79 -17.25
C GLU A 48 10.82 13.06 -16.61
N LEU A 49 11.21 13.39 -15.38
CA LEU A 49 10.77 14.59 -14.67
C LEU A 49 11.88 15.64 -14.57
N SER A 50 11.47 16.90 -14.40
CA SER A 50 12.38 17.96 -14.00
C SER A 50 13.03 17.63 -12.64
N PRO A 51 14.21 18.18 -12.32
CA PRO A 51 14.80 18.02 -11.00
C PRO A 51 13.87 18.43 -9.84
N GLU A 52 13.07 19.49 -10.02
CA GLU A 52 12.10 19.97 -9.04
C GLU A 52 10.94 18.99 -8.82
N ASP A 53 10.29 18.54 -9.89
CA ASP A 53 9.18 17.58 -9.80
C ASP A 53 9.66 16.25 -9.21
N ARG A 54 10.86 15.80 -9.60
CA ARG A 54 11.48 14.61 -9.04
C ARG A 54 11.73 14.73 -7.54
N LEU A 55 12.20 15.88 -7.06
CA LEU A 55 12.34 16.14 -5.63
C LEU A 55 10.99 16.03 -4.91
N ALA A 56 9.92 16.59 -5.47
CA ALA A 56 8.58 16.50 -4.91
C ALA A 56 8.09 15.03 -4.84
N VAL A 57 8.34 14.23 -5.88
CA VAL A 57 8.02 12.79 -5.88
C VAL A 57 8.79 12.05 -4.79
N TYR A 58 10.09 12.30 -4.64
CA TYR A 58 10.89 11.69 -3.57
C TYR A 58 10.41 12.08 -2.16
N HIS A 59 9.99 13.32 -1.95
CA HIS A 59 9.35 13.73 -0.70
C HIS A 59 8.02 13.01 -0.47
N ALA A 60 7.20 12.84 -1.51
CA ALA A 60 5.95 12.09 -1.41
C ALA A 60 6.19 10.60 -1.07
N ILE A 61 7.22 9.98 -1.65
CA ILE A 61 7.66 8.61 -1.32
C ILE A 61 8.03 8.54 0.16
N ALA A 62 8.93 9.42 0.63
CA ALA A 62 9.37 9.43 2.03
C ALA A 62 8.21 9.66 3.00
N LYS A 63 7.30 10.59 2.68
CA LYS A 63 6.09 10.85 3.47
C LYS A 63 5.17 9.63 3.54
N THR A 64 5.00 8.94 2.41
CA THR A 64 4.16 7.73 2.32
C THR A 64 4.75 6.59 3.13
N LEU A 65 6.06 6.34 3.01
CA LEU A 65 6.77 5.33 3.81
C LEU A 65 6.69 5.64 5.30
N ALA A 66 6.85 6.91 5.69
CA ALA A 66 6.69 7.33 7.08
C ALA A 66 5.24 7.11 7.57
N SER A 67 4.24 7.35 6.73
CA SER A 67 2.83 7.05 7.06
C SER A 67 2.61 5.56 7.31
N ILE A 68 3.16 4.70 6.44
CA ILE A 68 3.10 3.24 6.60
C ILE A 68 3.76 2.80 7.91
N HIS A 69 4.97 3.28 8.20
CA HIS A 69 5.71 2.89 9.40
C HIS A 69 5.10 3.43 10.71
N ARG A 70 4.30 4.49 10.66
CA ARG A 70 3.58 5.03 11.83
C ARG A 70 2.24 4.34 12.09
N ALA A 71 1.73 3.55 11.15
CA ALA A 71 0.45 2.89 11.33
C ALA A 71 0.51 1.89 12.51
N ASP A 72 -0.36 2.09 13.49
CA ASP A 72 -0.55 1.13 14.57
C ASP A 72 -1.28 -0.09 14.02
N VAL A 73 -0.51 -1.14 13.72
CA VAL A 73 -1.01 -2.39 13.14
C VAL A 73 -2.05 -3.08 14.01
N ASP A 74 -1.97 -2.94 15.34
CA ASP A 74 -2.92 -3.54 16.26
C ASP A 74 -4.25 -2.78 16.22
N ALA A 75 -4.21 -1.45 16.31
CA ALA A 75 -5.40 -0.60 16.25
C ALA A 75 -6.17 -0.71 14.92
N ILE A 76 -5.46 -0.96 13.82
CA ILE A 76 -6.10 -1.14 12.51
C ILE A 76 -6.56 -2.58 12.23
N GLY A 77 -6.37 -3.51 13.18
CA GLY A 77 -6.84 -4.90 13.05
C GLY A 77 -5.90 -5.81 12.26
N LEU A 78 -4.63 -5.43 12.10
CA LEU A 78 -3.57 -6.19 11.45
C LEU A 78 -2.56 -6.78 12.45
N GLY A 79 -2.85 -6.79 13.75
CA GLY A 79 -1.93 -7.27 14.79
C GLY A 79 -1.44 -8.71 14.59
N ASN A 80 -2.28 -9.57 14.02
CA ASN A 80 -1.97 -10.97 13.70
C ASN A 80 -1.63 -11.20 12.22
N TYR A 81 -1.45 -10.14 11.43
CA TYR A 81 -1.17 -10.27 9.99
C TYR A 81 0.20 -10.89 9.71
N GLY A 82 1.16 -10.71 10.62
CA GLY A 82 2.49 -11.28 10.52
C GLY A 82 3.19 -11.36 11.86
N ARG A 83 4.30 -12.11 11.92
CA ARG A 83 5.11 -12.24 13.13
C ARG A 83 5.99 -11.01 13.34
N LYS A 84 5.84 -10.34 14.48
CA LYS A 84 6.53 -9.07 14.81
C LYS A 84 8.00 -9.26 15.18
N GLU A 85 8.35 -10.38 15.80
CA GLU A 85 9.68 -10.55 16.38
C GLU A 85 10.71 -11.08 15.37
N ASN A 86 11.97 -10.76 15.64
CA ASN A 86 13.14 -11.36 15.01
C ASN A 86 13.09 -11.34 13.47
N TYR A 87 12.53 -10.29 12.86
CA TYR A 87 12.43 -10.18 11.40
C TYR A 87 13.80 -10.34 10.74
N CYS A 88 14.80 -9.55 11.17
CA CYS A 88 16.15 -9.59 10.59
C CYS A 88 16.86 -10.95 10.73
N ARG A 89 16.53 -11.78 11.72
CA ARG A 89 17.12 -13.13 11.85
C ARG A 89 16.44 -14.17 10.97
N ARG A 90 15.26 -13.86 10.45
CA ARG A 90 14.45 -14.76 9.60
C ARG A 90 14.61 -14.47 8.11
N GLN A 91 15.37 -13.46 7.72
CA GLN A 91 15.64 -13.09 6.33
C GLN A 91 17.11 -13.33 6.04
#